data_AF-A0A521IPU8-F1
#
_entry.id   AF-A0A521IPU8-F1
#
_cell.length_a   1.000
_cell.length_b   1.000
_cell.length_c   1.000
_cell.angle_alpha   90.00
_cell.angle_beta   90.00
_cell.angle_gamma   90.00
#
_symmetry.space_group_name_H-M   'P 1'
#
loop_
_entity.id
_entity.type
_entity.pdbx_description
1 polymer ?
#
loop_
_entity_poly.entity_id
_entity_poly.type
_entity_poly.pdbx_seq_one_letter_code
_entity_poly.pdbx_strand_id
1 'polypeptide(L)'
;MDEERRLAIKRQELFPTADAPKQEIGCYFYRMAQLFAKMKDLERSINCFIDAFLIRGMEERFKGEERWMSFFSRQFSLYLLGKNHLFCSLSEGDMIHDMLRMEYEQVLEDLKNSELPVHPEHLDRWFSALEFDFPWNPPKVGQINPLV
;
A
#
# COMPACT_ATOMS: atom_id res chain seq x y z
N MET A 1 23.96 13.99 -31.53
CA MET A 1 23.71 13.28 -30.26
C MET A 1 22.22 13.02 -30.23
N ASP A 2 21.85 11.81 -30.66
CA ASP A 2 20.57 11.54 -31.34
C ASP A 2 19.34 11.58 -30.45
N GLU A 3 18.26 12.09 -31.04
CA GLU A 3 16.90 12.09 -30.51
C GLU A 3 16.41 10.68 -30.18
N GLU A 4 16.90 9.67 -30.89
CA GLU A 4 16.70 8.26 -30.59
C GLU A 4 17.33 7.83 -29.26
N ARG A 5 18.51 8.34 -28.89
CA ARG A 5 19.10 8.08 -27.56
C ARG A 5 18.28 8.74 -26.47
N ARG A 6 17.73 9.95 -26.70
CA ARG A 6 16.85 10.63 -25.73
C ARG A 6 15.52 9.89 -25.54
N LEU A 7 14.94 9.36 -26.61
CA LEU A 7 13.73 8.53 -26.57
C LEU A 7 13.99 7.16 -25.92
N ALA A 8 15.16 6.56 -26.16
CA ALA A 8 15.57 5.31 -25.52
C ALA A 8 15.81 5.49 -24.01
N ILE A 9 16.47 6.58 -23.60
CA ILE A 9 16.65 6.94 -22.18
C ILE A 9 15.28 7.19 -21.52
N LYS A 10 14.38 7.95 -22.17
CA LYS A 10 13.00 8.14 -21.67
C LYS A 10 12.21 6.82 -21.57
N ARG A 11 12.40 5.87 -22.50
CA ARG A 11 11.73 4.56 -22.45
C ARG A 11 12.28 3.66 -21.34
N GLN A 12 13.59 3.70 -21.10
CA GLN A 12 14.22 3.03 -19.96
C GLN A 12 13.80 3.64 -18.62
N GLU A 13 13.57 4.95 -18.56
CA GLU A 13 12.99 5.62 -17.38
C GLU A 13 11.51 5.26 -17.15
N LEU A 14 10.80 4.78 -18.18
CA LEU A 14 9.37 4.52 -18.12
C LEU A 14 9.03 3.13 -17.60
N PHE A 15 9.83 2.10 -17.84
CA PHE A 15 9.51 0.73 -17.41
C PHE A 15 10.72 0.09 -16.72
N PRO A 16 10.57 -0.40 -15.49
CA PRO A 16 11.64 -1.13 -14.81
C PRO A 16 11.98 -2.40 -15.60
N THR A 17 13.26 -2.75 -15.62
CA THR A 17 13.73 -4.02 -16.17
C THR A 17 13.36 -5.18 -15.24
N ALA A 18 13.39 -6.43 -15.73
CA ALA A 18 13.08 -7.61 -14.91
C ALA A 18 14.00 -7.77 -13.68
N ASP A 19 15.23 -7.27 -13.78
CA ASP A 19 16.22 -7.30 -12.71
C ASP A 19 16.27 -5.99 -11.90
N ALA A 20 15.30 -5.08 -12.10
CA ALA A 20 15.27 -3.81 -11.40
C ALA A 20 15.06 -4.02 -9.88
N PRO A 21 15.68 -3.20 -9.02
CA PRO A 21 15.44 -3.25 -7.59
C PRO A 21 13.95 -3.09 -7.24
N LYS A 22 13.48 -3.77 -6.20
CA LYS A 22 12.08 -3.68 -5.72
C LYS A 22 11.63 -2.22 -5.53
N GLN A 23 12.47 -1.37 -4.96
CA GLN A 23 12.19 0.06 -4.80
C GLN A 23 11.90 0.77 -6.12
N GLU A 24 12.63 0.44 -7.19
CA GLU A 24 12.43 1.03 -8.52
C GLU A 24 11.12 0.54 -9.14
N ILE A 25 10.85 -0.76 -9.05
CA ILE A 25 9.60 -1.36 -9.52
C ILE A 25 8.39 -0.74 -8.80
N GLY A 26 8.45 -0.63 -7.48
CA GLY A 26 7.39 -0.01 -6.70
C GLY A 26 7.22 1.48 -6.98
N CYS A 27 8.31 2.23 -7.20
CA CYS A 27 8.25 3.61 -7.66
C CYS A 27 7.57 3.75 -9.04
N TYR A 28 7.78 2.78 -9.94
CA TYR A 28 7.09 2.75 -11.22
C TYR A 28 5.58 2.57 -11.04
N PHE A 29 5.13 1.58 -10.27
CA PHE A 29 3.71 1.38 -10.00
C PHE A 29 3.08 2.58 -9.30
N TYR A 30 3.80 3.22 -8.39
CA TYR A 30 3.35 4.47 -7.75
C TYR A 30 3.11 5.58 -8.78
N ARG A 31 4.02 5.78 -9.74
CA ARG A 31 3.84 6.76 -10.82
C ARG A 31 2.62 6.43 -11.69
N MET A 32 2.40 5.15 -11.99
CA MET A 32 1.22 4.69 -12.72
C MET A 32 -0.07 4.93 -11.93
N ALA A 33 -0.07 4.69 -10.62
CA ALA A 33 -1.20 4.95 -9.74
C ALA A 33 -1.61 6.43 -9.79
N GLN A 34 -0.64 7.33 -9.70
CA GLN A 34 -0.86 8.77 -9.83
C GLN A 34 -1.40 9.17 -11.20
N LEU A 35 -0.95 8.52 -12.28
CA LEU A 35 -1.46 8.76 -13.63
C LEU A 35 -2.93 8.34 -13.76
N PHE A 36 -3.28 7.14 -13.29
CA PHE A 36 -4.67 6.66 -13.31
C PHE A 36 -5.59 7.50 -12.43
N ALA A 37 -5.13 7.97 -11.27
CA ALA A 37 -5.89 8.90 -10.43
C ALA A 37 -6.24 10.20 -11.17
N LYS A 38 -5.28 10.77 -11.91
CA LYS A 38 -5.51 11.96 -12.75
C LYS A 38 -6.49 11.70 -13.89
N MET A 39 -6.49 10.48 -14.44
CA MET A 39 -7.44 10.04 -15.46
C MET A 39 -8.82 9.67 -14.89
N LYS A 40 -9.01 9.73 -13.57
CA LYS A 40 -10.22 9.29 -12.86
C LYS A 40 -10.52 7.79 -13.04
N ASP A 41 -9.50 6.99 -13.33
CA ASP A 41 -9.56 5.53 -13.37
C ASP A 41 -9.25 4.99 -11.97
N LEU A 42 -10.29 4.93 -11.12
CA LEU A 42 -10.18 4.63 -9.69
C LEU A 42 -9.63 3.22 -9.45
N GLU A 43 -10.21 2.23 -10.11
CA GLU A 43 -9.86 0.82 -9.94
C GLU A 43 -8.38 0.56 -10.25
N ARG A 44 -7.90 1.02 -11.41
CA ARG A 44 -6.50 0.85 -11.78
C ARG A 44 -5.56 1.65 -10.90
N SER A 45 -5.98 2.84 -10.46
CA SER A 45 -5.17 3.64 -9.56
C SER A 45 -4.96 2.96 -8.21
N ILE A 46 -6.04 2.43 -7.61
CA ILE A 46 -5.96 1.68 -6.35
C ILE A 46 -5.08 0.45 -6.50
N ASN A 47 -5.29 -0.35 -7.55
CA ASN A 47 -4.48 -1.55 -7.79
C ASN A 47 -2.99 -1.21 -7.95
N CYS A 48 -2.65 -0.16 -8.71
CA CYS A 48 -1.26 0.28 -8.83
C CYS A 48 -0.68 0.83 -7.51
N PHE A 49 -1.48 1.47 -6.66
CA PHE A 49 -1.02 1.87 -5.33
C PHE A 49 -0.74 0.65 -4.45
N ILE A 50 -1.62 -0.35 -4.47
CA ILE A 50 -1.44 -1.61 -3.74
C ILE A 50 -0.15 -2.29 -4.19
N ASP A 51 0.04 -2.48 -5.50
CA ASP A 51 1.25 -3.09 -6.07
C ASP A 51 2.50 -2.32 -5.67
N ALA A 52 2.45 -0.98 -5.72
CA ALA A 52 3.57 -0.13 -5.36
C ALA A 52 4.03 -0.40 -3.92
N PHE A 53 3.11 -0.37 -2.96
CA PHE A 53 3.45 -0.47 -1.55
C PHE A 53 3.66 -1.92 -1.08
N LEU A 54 3.00 -2.90 -1.69
CA LEU A 54 3.37 -4.31 -1.52
C LEU A 54 4.81 -4.53 -1.96
N ILE A 55 5.20 -4.15 -3.17
CA ILE A 55 6.55 -4.44 -3.70
C ILE A 55 7.63 -3.71 -2.89
N ARG A 56 7.39 -2.46 -2.50
CA ARG A 56 8.35 -1.66 -1.71
C ARG A 56 8.54 -2.20 -0.30
N GLY A 57 7.45 -2.60 0.34
CA GLY A 57 7.44 -3.14 1.69
C GLY A 57 7.58 -4.66 1.76
N MET A 58 7.74 -5.37 0.62
CA MET A 58 7.72 -6.83 0.59
C MET A 58 8.94 -7.42 1.30
N GLU A 59 8.70 -7.85 2.52
CA GLU A 59 9.61 -8.68 3.28
C GLU A 59 9.60 -10.11 2.77
N GLU A 60 10.76 -10.78 2.80
CA GLU A 60 10.87 -12.16 2.30
C GLU A 60 9.99 -13.15 3.07
N ARG A 61 9.65 -12.86 4.34
CA ARG A 61 8.79 -13.73 5.15
C ARG A 61 7.33 -13.79 4.69
N PHE A 62 6.83 -12.72 4.06
CA PHE A 62 5.46 -12.64 3.55
C PHE A 62 5.38 -12.96 2.05
N LYS A 63 6.50 -13.35 1.44
CA LYS A 63 6.57 -13.62 0.01
C LYS A 63 5.78 -14.87 -0.35
N GLY A 64 4.73 -14.68 -1.16
CA GLY A 64 3.80 -15.74 -1.53
C GLY A 64 2.76 -16.06 -0.46
N GLU A 65 2.67 -15.25 0.60
CA GLU A 65 1.61 -15.39 1.61
C GLU A 65 0.33 -14.71 1.13
N GLU A 66 -0.56 -15.49 0.50
CA GLU A 66 -1.84 -14.99 -0.04
C GLU A 66 -2.69 -14.26 1.00
N ARG A 67 -2.64 -14.68 2.27
CA ARG A 67 -3.38 -14.07 3.37
C ARG A 67 -2.92 -12.65 3.66
N TRP A 68 -1.61 -12.44 3.74
CA TRP A 68 -1.03 -11.10 3.90
C TRP A 68 -1.41 -10.21 2.72
N MET A 69 -1.27 -10.71 1.49
CA MET A 69 -1.60 -9.95 0.29
C MET A 69 -3.09 -9.54 0.26
N SER A 70 -3.99 -10.47 0.62
CA SER A 70 -5.43 -10.22 0.71
C SER A 70 -5.77 -9.21 1.81
N PHE A 71 -5.19 -9.38 3.01
CA PHE A 71 -5.33 -8.45 4.13
C PHE A 71 -4.87 -7.04 3.76
N PHE A 72 -3.62 -6.92 3.29
CA PHE A 72 -3.03 -5.64 2.91
C PHE A 72 -3.86 -4.96 1.82
N SER A 73 -4.16 -5.67 0.72
CA SER A 73 -4.88 -5.09 -0.42
C SER A 73 -6.24 -4.53 0.00
N ARG A 74 -6.96 -5.25 0.87
CA ARG A 74 -8.23 -4.81 1.42
C ARG A 74 -8.08 -3.58 2.29
N GLN A 75 -7.20 -3.63 3.29
CA GLN A 75 -7.07 -2.58 4.27
C GLN A 75 -6.48 -1.30 3.66
N PHE A 76 -5.52 -1.45 2.75
CA PHE A 76 -4.97 -0.34 1.98
C PHE A 76 -5.99 0.26 1.01
N SER A 77 -6.89 -0.53 0.44
CA SER A 77 -8.00 -0.01 -0.36
C SER A 77 -8.95 0.84 0.49
N LEU A 78 -9.35 0.35 1.67
CA LEU A 78 -10.19 1.11 2.61
C LEU A 78 -9.52 2.41 3.01
N TYR A 79 -8.22 2.35 3.30
CA TYR A 79 -7.42 3.53 3.56
C TYR A 79 -7.49 4.54 2.40
N LEU A 80 -7.19 4.12 1.17
CA LEU A 80 -7.19 5.02 0.01
C LEU A 80 -8.57 5.61 -0.29
N LEU A 81 -9.63 4.80 -0.16
CA LEU A 81 -11.02 5.20 -0.39
C LEU A 81 -11.56 6.16 0.69
N GLY A 82 -11.05 6.07 1.92
CA GLY A 82 -11.42 6.99 2.99
C GLY A 82 -10.78 8.38 2.85
N LYS A 83 -9.81 8.57 1.94
CA LYS A 83 -9.21 9.89 1.69
C LYS A 83 -10.14 10.75 0.82
N ASN A 84 -10.19 12.04 1.14
CA ASN A 84 -10.92 13.05 0.33
C ASN A 84 -10.47 13.11 -1.13
N HIS A 85 -9.20 12.79 -1.38
CA HIS A 85 -8.62 12.68 -2.71
C HIS A 85 -7.78 11.40 -2.77
N LEU A 86 -7.86 10.68 -3.89
CA LEU A 86 -7.02 9.50 -4.14
C LEU A 86 -5.58 9.93 -4.39
N PHE A 87 -4.90 10.23 -3.30
CA PHE A 87 -3.52 10.66 -3.23
C PHE A 87 -2.90 10.06 -1.98
N CYS A 88 -1.76 9.44 -2.13
CA CYS A 88 -0.93 8.96 -1.04
C CYS A 88 0.51 9.27 -1.45
N SER A 89 1.30 9.88 -0.57
CA SER A 89 2.73 10.06 -0.83
C SER A 89 3.49 8.75 -0.60
N LEU A 90 4.72 8.62 -1.14
CA LEU A 90 5.54 7.43 -0.89
C LEU A 90 5.78 7.17 0.60
N SER A 91 6.19 8.21 1.35
CA SER A 91 6.44 8.07 2.79
C SER A 91 5.18 7.69 3.56
N GLU A 92 4.04 8.28 3.20
CA GLU A 92 2.76 7.98 3.82
C GLU A 92 2.33 6.54 3.53
N GLY A 93 2.46 6.06 2.29
CA GLY A 93 2.11 4.68 1.97
C GLY A 93 3.06 3.67 2.59
N ASP A 94 4.36 3.98 2.69
CA ASP A 94 5.32 3.15 3.43
C ASP A 94 4.96 3.10 4.93
N MET A 95 4.57 4.23 5.54
CA MET A 95 4.10 4.27 6.94
C MET A 95 2.83 3.45 7.16
N ILE A 96 1.84 3.57 6.28
CA ILE A 96 0.60 2.79 6.37
C ILE A 96 0.89 1.31 6.13
N HIS A 97 1.83 0.96 5.25
CA HIS A 97 2.27 -0.41 5.07
C HIS A 97 2.86 -0.99 6.36
N ASP A 98 3.79 -0.27 7.00
CA ASP A 98 4.36 -0.70 8.27
C ASP A 98 3.31 -0.83 9.38
N MET A 99 2.34 0.09 9.42
CA MET A 99 1.21 0.02 10.35
C MET A 99 0.38 -1.26 10.13
N LEU A 100 -0.07 -1.50 8.89
CA LEU A 100 -0.84 -2.70 8.54
C LEU A 100 -0.07 -3.99 8.82
N ARG A 101 1.24 -3.99 8.62
CA ARG A 101 2.09 -5.13 8.96
C ARG A 101 2.05 -5.43 10.46
N MET A 102 2.29 -4.42 11.30
CA MET A 102 2.27 -4.58 12.75
C MET A 102 0.90 -5.09 13.23
N GLU A 103 -0.19 -4.55 12.67
CA GLU A 103 -1.54 -5.00 12.97
C GLU A 103 -1.79 -6.46 12.55
N TYR A 104 -1.35 -6.84 11.35
CA TYR A 104 -1.47 -8.23 10.88
C TYR A 104 -0.73 -9.21 11.80
N GLU A 105 0.50 -8.87 12.18
CA GLU A 105 1.30 -9.69 13.10
C GLU A 105 0.66 -9.80 14.48
N GLN A 106 0.15 -8.69 15.02
CA GLN A 106 -0.54 -8.66 16.30
C GLN A 106 -1.77 -9.57 16.27
N VAL A 107 -2.59 -9.46 15.21
CA VAL A 107 -3.76 -10.31 15.03
C VAL A 107 -3.38 -11.79 14.96
N LEU A 108 -2.30 -12.14 14.26
CA LEU A 108 -1.83 -13.53 14.20
C LEU A 108 -1.36 -14.04 15.57
N GLU A 109 -0.70 -13.22 16.36
CA GLU A 109 -0.25 -13.59 17.71
C GLU A 109 -1.45 -13.72 18.67
N ASP A 110 -2.43 -12.83 18.60
CA ASP A 110 -3.68 -12.92 19.38
C ASP A 110 -4.46 -14.19 19.05
N LEU A 111 -4.53 -14.55 17.76
CA LEU A 111 -5.17 -15.78 17.31
C LEU A 111 -4.45 -17.04 17.80
N LYS A 112 -3.12 -17.00 17.86
CA LYS A 112 -2.31 -18.11 18.37
C LYS A 112 -2.46 -18.28 19.89
N ASN A 113 -2.68 -17.18 20.61
CA ASN A 113 -2.89 -17.17 22.07
C ASN A 113 -4.37 -17.28 22.47
N SER A 114 -5.28 -17.29 21.50
CA SER A 114 -6.72 -17.42 21.73
C SER A 114 -7.06 -18.79 22.32
N GLU A 115 -7.81 -18.81 23.41
CA GLU A 115 -8.43 -20.02 23.97
C GLU A 115 -9.56 -20.56 23.09
N LEU A 116 -10.10 -19.73 22.19
CA LEU A 116 -11.12 -20.12 21.23
C LEU A 116 -10.48 -20.77 19.99
N PRO A 117 -11.01 -21.91 19.50
CA PRO A 117 -10.53 -22.52 18.27
C PRO A 117 -10.93 -21.66 17.08
N VAL A 118 -9.97 -20.95 16.50
CA VAL A 118 -10.17 -20.19 15.26
C VAL A 118 -9.85 -21.08 14.07
N HIS A 119 -10.87 -21.41 13.28
CA HIS A 119 -10.66 -22.14 12.03
C HIS A 119 -10.05 -21.22 10.96
N PRO A 120 -9.02 -21.67 10.23
CA PRO A 120 -8.36 -20.87 9.18
C PRO A 120 -9.32 -20.30 8.13
N GLU A 121 -10.42 -21.00 7.86
CA GLU A 121 -11.47 -20.61 6.90
C GLU A 121 -12.24 -19.34 7.33
N HIS A 122 -12.15 -18.95 8.60
CA HIS A 122 -12.81 -17.75 9.13
C HIS A 122 -11.89 -16.53 9.14
N LEU A 123 -10.59 -16.70 8.91
CA LEU A 123 -9.61 -15.61 8.98
C LEU A 123 -9.92 -14.49 8.01
N ASP A 124 -10.27 -14.81 6.76
CA ASP A 124 -10.62 -13.78 5.78
C ASP A 124 -11.82 -12.95 6.22
N ARG A 125 -12.84 -13.58 6.83
CA ARG A 125 -14.01 -12.88 7.38
C ARG A 125 -13.64 -12.03 8.58
N TRP A 126 -12.72 -12.51 9.41
CA TRP A 126 -12.23 -11.77 10.56
C TRP A 126 -11.44 -10.53 10.12
N PHE A 127 -10.51 -10.68 9.18
CA PHE A 127 -9.80 -9.57 8.54
C PHE A 127 -10.74 -8.58 7.86
N SER A 128 -11.89 -9.05 7.34
CA SER A 128 -12.93 -8.19 6.76
C SER A 128 -13.63 -7.32 7.80
N ALA A 129 -13.67 -7.76 9.06
CA ALA A 129 -14.38 -7.11 10.15
C ALA A 129 -13.47 -6.19 10.98
N LEU A 130 -12.15 -6.21 10.73
CA LEU A 130 -11.22 -5.30 11.39
C LEU A 130 -11.42 -3.88 10.87
N GLU A 131 -11.67 -2.96 11.80
CA GLU A 131 -11.74 -1.54 11.56
C GLU A 131 -10.46 -0.88 12.09
N PHE A 132 -9.74 -0.18 11.23
CA PHE A 132 -8.54 0.57 11.59
C PHE A 132 -8.84 2.06 11.62
N ASP A 133 -8.34 2.74 12.65
CA ASP A 133 -8.38 4.21 12.74
C ASP A 133 -7.27 4.81 11.87
N PHE A 134 -7.52 4.87 10.56
CA PHE A 134 -6.54 5.39 9.63
C PHE A 134 -6.34 6.90 9.78
N PRO A 135 -5.10 7.41 9.65
CA PRO A 135 -4.80 8.83 9.70
C PRO A 135 -5.14 9.51 8.36
N TRP A 136 -6.42 9.48 7.93
CA TRP A 136 -6.85 10.08 6.67
C TRP A 136 -6.62 11.60 6.62
N ASN A 137 -6.74 12.26 7.77
CA ASN A 137 -6.54 13.69 7.97
C ASN A 137 -5.46 13.92 9.04
N PRO A 138 -4.17 13.72 8.72
CA PRO A 138 -3.12 13.99 9.69
C PRO A 138 -3.16 15.48 10.06
N PRO A 139 -3.02 15.84 11.35
CA PRO A 139 -3.01 17.24 11.77
C PRO A 139 -1.91 17.98 11.01
N LYS A 140 -2.24 19.17 10.47
CA LYS A 140 -1.26 19.98 9.74
C LYS A 140 -0.09 20.28 10.69
N VAL A 141 1.11 19.84 10.31
CA VAL A 141 2.34 20.11 11.04
C VAL A 141 2.45 21.62 11.26
N GLY A 142 2.37 22.06 12.53
CA GLY A 142 2.42 23.48 12.91
C GLY A 142 1.11 24.10 13.45
N GLN A 143 0.00 23.36 13.49
CA GLN A 143 -1.20 23.82 14.21
C GLN A 143 -1.12 23.44 15.69
N ILE A 144 -0.46 24.30 16.48
CA ILE A 144 -0.73 24.39 17.91
C ILE A 144 -2.16 24.92 18.00
N ASN A 145 -3.11 24.13 18.49
CA ASN A 145 -4.42 24.66 18.89
C ASN A 145 -4.16 25.70 19.98
N PRO A 146 -4.42 27.01 19.76
CA PRO A 146 -4.63 27.87 20.90
C PRO A 146 -5.93 27.39 21.54
N LEU A 147 -5.80 26.88 22.77
CA LEU A 147 -6.92 26.55 23.64
C LEU A 147 -7.98 27.66 23.54
N VAL A 148 -9.20 27.27 23.16
CA VAL A 148 -10.43 28.03 23.41
C VAL A 148 -11.23 27.23 24.42
#